data_AF-A0A5E4N520-F1
#
_entry.id   AF-A0A5E4N520-F1
#
_cell.length_a   1.000
_cell.length_b   1.000
_cell.length_c   1.000
_cell.angle_alpha   90.00
_cell.angle_beta   90.00
_cell.angle_gamma   90.00
#
_symmetry.space_group_name_H-M   'P 1'
#
loop_
_entity.id
_entity.type
_entity.pdbx_description
1 polymer ?
#
loop_
_entity_poly.entity_id
_entity_poly.type
_entity_poly.pdbx_seq_one_letter_code
_entity_poly.pdbx_strand_id
1 'polypeptide(L)'
;MADKLLAENHFNTHFQTNPSANIDSIVKAFTNTIIEAAEITIGKSQCTFARKKVPWWNNECKTAIQNYKKAPNKFRKTRLQSDHIILEKFRALLRLTINSSKTNS
;
A
#
# COMPACT_ATOMS: atom_id res chain seq x y z
N MET A 1 -5.26 15.22 -36.43
CA MET A 1 -5.84 16.58 -36.28
C MET A 1 -7.34 16.54 -36.00
N ALA A 2 -8.09 15.60 -36.60
CA ALA A 2 -9.53 15.40 -36.34
C ALA A 2 -9.87 14.90 -34.92
N ASP A 3 -9.07 13.98 -34.35
CA ASP A 3 -9.38 13.40 -33.03
C ASP A 3 -9.30 14.38 -31.85
N LYS A 4 -8.44 15.41 -31.98
CA LYS A 4 -8.29 16.46 -30.94
C LYS A 4 -9.51 17.39 -30.90
N LEU A 5 -10.07 17.69 -32.08
CA LEU A 5 -11.31 18.46 -32.22
C LEU A 5 -12.53 17.67 -31.72
N LEU A 6 -12.58 16.35 -31.93
CA LEU A 6 -13.63 15.49 -31.37
C LEU A 6 -13.62 15.46 -29.83
N ALA A 7 -12.44 15.45 -29.21
CA ALA A 7 -12.30 15.50 -27.75
C ALA A 7 -12.69 16.86 -27.15
N GLU A 8 -12.30 17.98 -27.78
CA GLU A 8 -12.68 19.34 -27.35
C GLU A 8 -14.19 19.61 -27.54
N ASN A 9 -14.79 19.05 -28.58
CA ASN A 9 -16.24 19.15 -28.81
C ASN A 9 -17.08 18.38 -27.77
N HIS A 10 -16.54 17.31 -27.18
CA HIS A 10 -17.22 16.52 -26.16
C HIS A 10 -17.30 17.25 -24.81
N PHE A 11 -16.25 18.01 -24.46
CA PHE A 11 -16.24 18.80 -23.22
C PHE A 11 -17.26 19.95 -23.25
N ASN A 12 -17.39 20.63 -24.40
CA ASN A 12 -18.31 21.76 -24.56
C ASN A 12 -19.79 21.35 -24.67
N THR A 13 -20.09 20.11 -25.10
CA THR A 13 -21.46 19.59 -25.12
C THR A 13 -21.96 19.20 -23.74
N HIS A 14 -21.07 18.83 -22.82
CA HIS A 14 -21.44 18.34 -21.49
C HIS A 14 -21.87 19.45 -20.51
N PHE A 15 -21.56 20.72 -20.82
CA PHE A 15 -21.85 21.88 -19.99
C PHE A 15 -22.71 22.94 -20.70
N GLN A 16 -23.69 22.51 -21.50
CA GLN A 16 -24.75 23.42 -21.94
C GLN A 16 -25.56 23.86 -20.71
N THR A 17 -25.24 25.04 -20.16
CA THR A 17 -25.94 25.63 -19.04
C THR A 17 -27.33 26.04 -19.50
N ASN A 18 -28.33 25.24 -19.15
CA ASN A 18 -29.73 25.62 -19.33
C ASN A 18 -30.05 26.67 -18.25
N PRO A 19 -30.31 27.95 -18.59
CA PRO A 19 -30.42 29.03 -17.60
C PRO A 19 -31.60 28.88 -16.63
N SER A 20 -32.54 27.96 -16.92
CA SER A 20 -33.70 27.63 -16.11
C SER A 20 -33.52 26.40 -15.21
N ALA A 21 -32.34 25.76 -15.21
CA ALA A 21 -32.08 24.59 -14.38
C ALA A 21 -31.77 24.99 -12.93
N ASN A 22 -32.35 24.27 -11.96
CA ASN A 22 -32.05 24.45 -10.54
C ASN A 22 -30.55 24.25 -10.28
N ILE A 23 -29.92 25.15 -9.53
CA ILE A 23 -28.50 25.14 -9.16
C ILE A 23 -28.07 23.79 -8.60
N ASP A 24 -28.91 23.16 -7.77
CA ASP A 24 -28.63 21.85 -7.18
C ASP A 24 -28.44 20.76 -8.25
N SER A 25 -29.22 20.83 -9.33
CA SER A 25 -29.12 19.89 -10.45
C SER A 25 -27.82 20.08 -11.23
N ILE A 26 -27.37 21.33 -11.38
CA ILE A 26 -26.12 21.65 -12.08
C ILE A 26 -24.93 21.14 -11.27
N VAL A 27 -24.91 21.41 -9.97
CA VAL A 27 -23.85 20.94 -9.06
C VAL A 27 -23.77 19.41 -9.05
N LYS A 28 -24.92 18.73 -9.02
CA LYS A 28 -24.97 17.26 -9.07
C LYS A 28 -24.43 16.72 -10.39
N ALA A 29 -24.83 17.31 -11.52
CA ALA A 29 -24.34 16.89 -12.84
C ALA A 29 -22.82 17.05 -12.94
N PHE A 30 -22.28 18.20 -12.55
CA PHE A 30 -20.84 18.47 -12.53
C PHE A 30 -20.07 17.48 -11.65
N THR A 31 -20.58 17.21 -10.45
CA THR A 31 -19.97 16.27 -9.50
C THR A 31 -19.93 14.85 -10.08
N ASN A 32 -21.04 14.41 -10.69
CA ASN A 32 -21.10 13.08 -11.32
C ASN A 32 -20.13 12.96 -12.48
N THR A 33 -20.00 13.98 -13.33
CA THR A 33 -19.05 13.97 -14.46
C THR A 33 -17.59 13.85 -13.97
N ILE A 34 -17.23 14.55 -12.89
CA ILE A 34 -15.88 14.40 -12.31
C ILE A 34 -15.66 12.98 -11.80
N ILE A 35 -16.66 12.40 -11.12
CA ILE A 35 -16.57 11.03 -10.61
C ILE A 35 -16.44 10.03 -11.76
N GLU A 36 -17.27 10.13 -12.80
CA GLU A 36 -17.22 9.27 -13.98
C GLU A 36 -15.88 9.38 -14.69
N ALA A 37 -15.37 10.59 -14.90
CA ALA A 37 -14.05 10.80 -15.48
C ALA A 37 -12.94 10.18 -14.62
N ALA A 38 -13.02 10.33 -13.30
CA ALA A 38 -12.08 9.71 -12.37
C ALA A 38 -12.16 8.17 -12.40
N GLU A 39 -13.37 7.60 -12.44
CA GLU A 39 -13.58 6.15 -12.52
C GLU A 39 -13.06 5.56 -13.85
N ILE A 40 -13.25 6.27 -14.97
CA ILE A 40 -12.74 5.86 -16.29
C ILE A 40 -11.21 5.97 -16.37
N THR A 41 -10.63 7.06 -15.84
CA THR A 41 -9.20 7.35 -16.02
C THR A 41 -8.29 6.69 -14.99
N ILE A 42 -8.71 6.66 -13.72
CA ILE A 42 -7.93 6.12 -12.61
C ILE A 42 -8.35 4.68 -12.30
N GLY A 43 -9.65 4.38 -12.43
CA GLY A 43 -10.22 3.10 -12.01
C GLY A 43 -10.43 2.99 -10.50
N LYS A 44 -11.30 2.06 -10.08
CA LYS A 44 -11.50 1.77 -8.65
C LYS A 44 -10.31 1.01 -8.10
N SER A 45 -9.62 1.61 -7.13
CA SER A 45 -8.53 0.95 -6.43
C SER A 45 -9.09 -0.16 -5.53
N GLN A 46 -8.93 -1.42 -5.93
CA GLN A 46 -9.17 -2.56 -5.03
C GLN A 46 -7.99 -2.67 -4.06
N CYS A 47 -8.22 -2.31 -2.80
CA CYS A 47 -7.21 -2.40 -1.75
C CYS A 47 -6.93 -3.86 -1.38
N THR A 48 -5.85 -4.37 -1.95
CA THR A 48 -4.96 -5.46 -1.53
C THR A 48 -5.57 -6.75 -0.97
N PHE A 49 -5.39 -7.84 -1.71
CA PHE A 49 -5.33 -9.18 -1.14
C PHE A 49 -4.25 -9.22 -0.04
N ALA A 50 -4.61 -9.69 1.15
CA ALA A 50 -3.62 -10.03 2.16
C ALA A 50 -2.63 -11.00 1.51
N ARG A 51 -1.34 -10.63 1.47
CA ARG A 51 -0.30 -11.51 0.91
C ARG A 51 -0.42 -12.86 1.62
N LYS A 52 -0.61 -13.93 0.84
CA LYS A 52 -0.64 -15.29 1.37
C LYS A 52 0.62 -15.48 2.21
N LYS A 53 0.44 -15.63 3.52
CA LYS A 53 1.56 -15.88 4.42
C LYS A 53 2.13 -17.24 4.07
N VAL A 54 3.44 -17.33 4.02
CA VAL A 54 4.14 -18.60 3.82
C VAL A 54 3.70 -19.57 4.93
N PRO A 55 3.51 -20.87 4.66
CA PRO A 55 2.95 -21.81 5.65
C PRO A 55 3.70 -21.84 6.98
N TRP A 56 5.02 -21.67 6.93
CA TRP A 56 5.92 -21.62 8.09
C TRP A 56 5.98 -20.27 8.80
N TRP A 57 5.23 -19.27 8.35
CA TRP A 57 5.23 -17.95 8.96
C TRP A 57 4.33 -17.90 10.21
N ASN A 58 4.94 -17.91 11.39
CA ASN A 58 4.25 -17.82 12.68
C ASN A 58 4.65 -16.56 13.48
N ASN A 59 3.98 -16.32 14.60
CA ASN A 59 4.24 -15.17 15.47
C ASN A 59 5.64 -15.22 16.11
N GLU A 60 6.19 -16.41 16.34
CA GLU A 60 7.53 -16.60 16.89
C GLU A 60 8.60 -16.12 15.90
N CYS A 61 8.50 -16.53 14.64
CA CYS A 61 9.34 -16.04 13.55
C CYS A 61 9.30 -14.52 13.45
N LYS A 62 8.11 -13.92 13.56
CA LYS A 62 7.94 -12.46 13.54
C LYS A 62 8.69 -11.79 14.68
N THR A 63 8.56 -12.31 15.89
CA THR A 63 9.23 -11.78 17.10
C THR A 63 10.75 -11.92 16.99
N ALA A 64 11.25 -13.09 16.56
CA ALA A 64 12.67 -13.34 16.37
C ALA A 64 13.29 -12.37 15.34
N ILE A 65 12.61 -12.14 14.21
CA ILE A 65 13.04 -11.16 13.19
C ILE A 65 13.07 -9.75 13.76
N GLN A 66 12.05 -9.34 14.53
CA GLN A 66 12.00 -8.00 15.13
C GLN A 66 13.14 -7.78 16.12
N ASN A 67 13.43 -8.76 16.98
CA ASN A 67 14.53 -8.69 17.94
C ASN A 67 15.89 -8.62 17.23
N TYR A 68 16.12 -9.48 16.24
CA TYR A 68 17.33 -9.41 15.43
C TYR A 68 17.46 -8.08 14.68
N LYS A 69 16.39 -7.48 14.15
CA LYS A 69 16.48 -6.18 13.45
C LYS A 69 16.88 -5.02 14.37
N LYS A 70 16.51 -5.06 15.65
CA LYS A 70 16.84 -4.01 16.62
C LYS A 70 18.29 -4.09 17.10
N ALA A 71 18.85 -5.29 17.24
CA ALA A 71 20.15 -5.51 17.85
C ALA A 71 21.36 -4.89 17.09
N PRO A 72 21.46 -4.95 15.73
CA PRO A 72 22.53 -4.30 14.99
C PRO A 72 22.49 -2.78 15.14
N ASN A 73 21.30 -2.17 15.24
CA ASN A 73 21.17 -0.73 15.45
C ASN A 73 21.68 -0.34 16.83
N LYS A 74 21.36 -1.16 17.85
CA LYS A 74 21.85 -0.96 19.21
C LYS A 74 23.37 -1.07 19.28
N PHE A 75 23.94 -2.16 18.76
CA PHE A 75 25.40 -2.36 18.72
C PHE A 75 26.12 -1.26 17.94
N ARG A 76 25.58 -0.82 16.79
CA ARG A 76 26.15 0.31 16.03
C ARG A 76 26.19 1.60 16.83
N LYS A 77 25.18 1.86 17.67
CA LYS A 77 25.09 3.06 18.51
C LYS A 77 26.04 3.01 19.70
N THR A 78 26.14 1.87 20.38
CA THR A 78 26.87 1.74 21.65
C THR A 78 28.31 1.25 21.48
N ARG A 79 28.57 0.42 20.46
CA ARG A 79 29.83 -0.32 20.23
C ARG A 79 30.30 -1.16 21.42
N LEU A 80 29.38 -1.55 22.31
CA LEU A 80 29.70 -2.37 23.49
C LEU A 80 29.76 -3.86 23.13
N GLN A 81 30.70 -4.58 23.76
CA GLN A 81 30.84 -6.03 23.58
C GLN A 81 29.59 -6.79 24.05
N SER A 82 28.93 -6.34 25.11
CA SER A 82 27.68 -6.92 25.60
C SER A 82 26.57 -6.86 24.55
N ASP A 83 26.46 -5.75 23.80
CA ASP A 83 25.49 -5.59 22.72
C ASP A 83 25.85 -6.45 21.50
N HIS A 84 27.14 -6.68 21.25
CA HIS A 84 27.60 -7.64 20.23
C HIS A 84 27.19 -9.08 20.58
N ILE A 85 27.37 -9.49 21.84
CA ILE A 85 26.93 -10.81 22.32
C ILE A 85 25.42 -10.97 22.16
N ILE A 86 24.64 -9.93 22.49
CA ILE A 86 23.18 -9.93 22.33
C ILE A 86 22.80 -10.06 20.85
N LEU A 87 23.50 -9.37 19.94
CA LEU A 87 23.28 -9.49 18.50
C LEU A 87 23.49 -10.93 18.02
N GLU A 88 24.61 -11.56 18.39
CA GLU A 88 24.90 -12.94 17.99
C GLU A 88 23.88 -13.94 18.57
N LYS A 89 23.43 -13.73 19.82
CA LYS A 89 22.33 -14.52 20.41
C LYS A 89 21.04 -14.41 19.59
N PHE A 90 20.61 -13.19 19.25
CA PHE A 90 19.41 -13.01 18.43
C PHE A 90 19.56 -13.56 17.02
N ARG A 91 20.76 -13.51 16.43
CA ARG A 91 21.06 -14.11 15.13
C ARG A 91 20.91 -15.63 15.17
N ALA A 92 21.42 -16.28 16.21
CA ALA A 92 21.28 -17.73 16.40
C ALA A 92 19.82 -18.13 16.62
N LEU A 93 19.11 -17.43 17.51
CA LEU A 93 17.68 -17.67 17.77
C LEU A 93 16.83 -17.53 16.51
N LEU A 94 17.07 -16.48 15.71
CA LEU A 94 16.37 -16.27 14.44
C LEU A 94 16.53 -17.46 13.49
N ARG A 95 17.76 -17.96 13.32
CA ARG A 95 18.03 -19.11 12.45
C ARG A 95 17.33 -20.36 12.93
N LEU A 96 17.38 -20.62 14.23
CA LEU A 96 16.72 -21.77 14.85
C LEU A 96 15.21 -21.69 14.62
N THR A 97 14.55 -20.60 15.02
CA THR A 97 13.09 -20.46 14.94
C THR A 97 12.59 -20.58 13.50
N ILE A 98 13.29 -19.98 12.52
CA ILE A 98 12.91 -20.09 11.11
C ILE A 98 13.08 -21.53 10.61
N ASN A 99 14.19 -22.19 10.94
CA ASN A 99 14.45 -23.55 10.47
C ASN A 99 13.45 -24.54 11.09
N SER A 100 13.20 -24.47 12.40
CA SER A 100 12.19 -25.28 13.08
C SER A 100 10.80 -25.06 12.48
N SER A 101 10.43 -23.80 12.22
CA SER A 101 9.12 -23.51 11.61
C SER A 101 9.00 -24.08 10.20
N LYS A 102 10.08 -24.03 9.40
CA LYS A 102 10.11 -24.64 8.06
C LYS A 102 10.06 -26.15 8.08
N THR A 103 10.66 -26.81 9.07
CA THR A 103 10.63 -28.28 9.21
C THR A 103 9.28 -28.78 9.69
N ASN A 104 8.60 -28.00 10.53
CA ASN A 104 7.32 -28.38 11.15
C ASN A 104 6.06 -27.98 10.36
N SER A 105 6.21 -27.33 9.19
CA SER A 105 5.09 -26.86 8.34
C SER A 105 5.02 -27.65 7.04
#